data_AF-A0A920FCN7-F1
#
_entry.id   AF-A0A920FCN7-F1
#
_cell.length_a   1.000
_cell.length_b   1.000
_cell.length_c   1.000
_cell.angle_alpha   90.00
_cell.angle_beta   90.00
_cell.angle_gamma   90.00
#
_symmetry.space_group_name_H-M   'P 1'
#
loop_
_entity.id
_entity.type
_entity.pdbx_description
1 polymer ?
#
loop_
_entity_poly.entity_id
_entity_poly.type
_entity_poly.pdbx_seq_one_letter_code
_entity_poly.pdbx_strand_id
1 'polypeptide(L)'
;MIHETAIVSDKADIDSSVSVGPYCIIDENVTIGPNTILESHVVIKKNVVIGNGNHFYQFSSIGEQPQDLKFKGEDSLLIIGNNNIFREYCTLNRGNKRGY
;
A
#
# COMPACT_ATOMS: atom_id res chain seq x y z
N MET A 1 8.70 -7.50 11.13
CA MET A 1 8.43 -6.84 12.45
C MET A 1 7.34 -5.81 12.25
N ILE A 2 6.22 -5.90 12.96
CA ILE A 2 5.12 -4.95 12.88
C ILE A 2 5.06 -4.19 14.20
N HIS A 3 5.13 -2.86 14.15
CA HIS A 3 5.02 -2.03 15.34
C HIS A 3 3.63 -2.18 15.99
N GLU A 4 3.56 -2.19 17.32
CA GLU A 4 2.32 -2.43 18.08
C GLU A 4 1.20 -1.41 17.81
N THR A 5 1.57 -0.21 17.35
CA THR A 5 0.62 0.86 17.00
C THR A 5 0.20 0.86 15.53
N ALA A 6 0.73 -0.05 14.71
CA ALA A 6 0.25 -0.22 13.34
C ALA A 6 -1.11 -0.91 13.35
N ILE A 7 -2.03 -0.43 12.51
CA ILE A 7 -3.35 -1.04 12.32
C ILE A 7 -3.27 -1.86 11.04
N VAL A 8 -3.30 -3.18 11.19
CA VAL A 8 -3.18 -4.12 10.08
C VAL A 8 -4.42 -5.00 10.05
N SER A 9 -5.09 -5.03 8.90
CA SER A 9 -6.21 -5.94 8.67
C SER A 9 -5.76 -7.40 8.79
N ASP A 10 -6.59 -8.24 9.40
CA ASP A 10 -6.42 -9.69 9.48
C ASP A 10 -6.54 -10.39 8.11
N LYS A 11 -7.07 -9.68 7.11
CA LYS A 11 -7.17 -10.11 5.71
C LYS A 11 -6.04 -9.57 4.82
N ALA A 12 -5.02 -8.95 5.39
CA ALA A 12 -3.81 -8.60 4.65
C ALA A 12 -2.85 -9.80 4.61
N ASP A 13 -2.23 -10.02 3.47
CA ASP A 13 -1.20 -11.04 3.28
C ASP A 13 0.18 -10.37 3.28
N ILE A 14 0.89 -10.47 4.40
CA ILE A 14 2.15 -9.76 4.63
C ILE A 14 3.22 -10.79 4.94
N ASP A 15 4.29 -10.78 4.14
CA ASP A 15 5.43 -11.65 4.41
C ASP A 15 6.06 -11.34 5.78
N SER A 16 6.47 -12.40 6.49
CA SER A 16 7.02 -12.30 7.85
C SER A 16 8.26 -11.38 7.98
N SER A 17 9.00 -11.18 6.88
CA SER A 17 10.18 -10.32 6.82
C SER A 17 9.86 -8.83 6.63
N VAL A 18 8.62 -8.46 6.35
CA VAL A 18 8.20 -7.06 6.18
C VAL A 18 8.38 -6.28 7.48
N SER A 19 8.90 -5.07 7.37
CA SER A 19 8.99 -4.11 8.48
C SER A 19 7.89 -3.08 8.36
N VAL A 20 7.05 -2.95 9.38
CA VAL A 20 5.95 -1.97 9.44
C VAL A 20 6.17 -1.05 10.64
N GLY A 21 6.42 0.22 10.34
CA GLY A 21 6.63 1.28 11.32
C GLY A 21 5.37 1.67 12.11
N PRO A 22 5.52 2.55 13.12
CA PRO A 22 4.41 2.99 13.95
C PRO A 22 3.34 3.75 13.16
N TYR A 23 2.08 3.57 13.56
CA TYR A 23 0.92 4.28 13.00
C TYR A 23 0.69 4.08 11.49
N CYS A 24 1.26 3.03 10.90
CA CYS A 24 0.87 2.59 9.57
C CYS A 24 -0.57 2.03 9.60
N ILE A 25 -1.26 2.16 8.47
CA ILE A 25 -2.58 1.56 8.26
C ILE A 25 -2.50 0.68 7.03
N ILE A 26 -2.85 -0.60 7.17
CA ILE A 26 -2.90 -1.57 6.08
C ILE A 26 -4.29 -2.20 6.04
N ASP A 27 -5.05 -1.88 5.00
CA ASP A 27 -6.41 -2.39 4.78
C ASP A 27 -6.44 -3.88 4.37
N GLU A 28 -7.66 -4.44 4.27
CA GLU A 28 -7.89 -5.77 3.72
C GLU A 28 -7.51 -5.88 2.23
N ASN A 29 -7.26 -7.11 1.76
CA ASN A 29 -6.91 -7.38 0.37
C ASN A 29 -5.67 -6.61 -0.11
N VAL A 30 -4.67 -6.54 0.77
CA VAL A 30 -3.33 -6.03 0.50
C VAL A 30 -2.37 -7.21 0.55
N THR A 31 -1.48 -7.30 -0.43
CA THR A 31 -0.36 -8.25 -0.42
C THR A 31 0.96 -7.48 -0.38
N ILE A 32 1.87 -7.84 0.53
CA ILE A 32 3.20 -7.22 0.65
C ILE A 32 4.29 -8.29 0.64
N GLY A 33 5.13 -8.24 -0.39
CA GLY A 33 6.25 -9.16 -0.57
C GLY A 33 7.42 -8.94 0.40
N PRO A 34 8.30 -9.94 0.53
CA PRO A 34 9.41 -9.96 1.49
C PRO A 34 10.35 -8.77 1.41
N ASN A 35 10.98 -8.46 2.54
CA ASN A 35 11.96 -7.39 2.74
C ASN A 35 11.45 -5.98 2.40
N THR A 36 10.14 -5.79 2.27
CA THR A 36 9.56 -4.45 2.14
C THR A 36 9.55 -3.72 3.48
N ILE A 37 9.84 -2.42 3.44
CA ILE A 37 9.89 -1.53 4.59
C ILE A 37 8.84 -0.44 4.42
N LEU A 38 7.95 -0.33 5.40
CA LEU A 38 7.03 0.78 5.56
C LEU A 38 7.49 1.61 6.75
N GLU A 39 7.95 2.84 6.50
CA GLU A 39 8.22 3.81 7.56
C GLU A 39 6.92 4.25 8.25
N SER A 40 7.02 5.02 9.34
CA SER A 40 5.85 5.45 10.10
C SER A 40 4.79 6.17 9.24
N HIS A 41 3.51 6.05 9.59
CA HIS A 41 2.42 6.78 8.93
C HIS A 41 2.28 6.51 7.42
N VAL A 42 2.72 5.35 6.92
CA VAL A 42 2.36 4.89 5.58
C VAL A 42 0.94 4.33 5.62
N VAL A 43 0.11 4.74 4.66
CA VAL A 43 -1.26 4.24 4.50
C VAL A 43 -1.33 3.40 3.23
N ILE A 44 -1.73 2.14 3.36
CA ILE A 44 -1.98 1.23 2.25
C ILE A 44 -3.45 0.81 2.27
N LYS A 45 -4.18 1.24 1.24
CA LYS A 45 -5.60 0.93 1.07
C LYS A 45 -5.81 -0.40 0.37
N LYS A 46 -7.06 -0.88 0.39
CA LYS A 46 -7.45 -2.17 -0.19
C LYS A 46 -7.10 -2.31 -1.67
N ASN A 47 -6.97 -3.56 -2.11
CA ASN A 47 -6.68 -3.94 -3.50
C ASN A 47 -5.33 -3.39 -3.97
N VAL A 48 -4.27 -3.71 -3.21
CA VAL A 48 -2.89 -3.34 -3.51
C VAL A 48 -2.01 -4.58 -3.46
N VAL A 49 -1.17 -4.76 -4.47
CA VAL A 49 -0.12 -5.79 -4.49
C VAL A 49 1.23 -5.09 -4.54
N ILE A 50 2.06 -5.32 -3.53
CA ILE A 50 3.42 -4.79 -3.42
C ILE A 50 4.40 -5.94 -3.51
N GLY A 51 5.35 -5.85 -4.45
CA GLY A 51 6.43 -6.81 -4.57
C GLY A 51 7.47 -6.70 -3.46
N ASN A 52 8.68 -7.16 -3.75
CA ASN A 52 9.73 -7.40 -2.76
C ASN A 52 10.66 -6.21 -2.63
N GLY A 53 11.25 -6.02 -1.45
CA GLY A 53 12.37 -5.09 -1.24
C GLY A 53 12.00 -3.62 -1.49
N ASN A 54 10.72 -3.26 -1.38
CA ASN A 54 10.30 -1.87 -1.57
C ASN A 54 10.52 -1.07 -0.27
N HIS A 55 10.73 0.24 -0.40
CA HIS A 55 10.85 1.14 0.75
C HIS A 55 9.90 2.32 0.58
N PHE A 56 8.95 2.44 1.50
CA PHE A 56 7.97 3.52 1.55
C PHE A 56 8.25 4.43 2.74
N TYR A 57 8.52 5.69 2.46
CA TYR A 57 8.74 6.72 3.47
C TYR A 57 7.41 7.31 3.97
N GLN A 58 7.49 7.97 5.12
CA GLN A 58 6.36 8.45 5.89
C GLN A 58 5.39 9.35 5.12
N PHE A 59 4.11 9.28 5.51
CA PHE A 59 3.00 10.03 4.93
C PHE A 59 2.69 9.70 3.46
N SER A 60 3.22 8.57 2.96
CA SER A 60 2.84 8.04 1.65
C SER A 60 1.43 7.43 1.71
N SER A 61 0.60 7.73 0.71
CA SER A 61 -0.76 7.21 0.56
C SER A 61 -0.84 6.32 -0.66
N ILE A 62 -1.00 5.02 -0.44
CA ILE A 62 -0.86 3.97 -1.46
C ILE A 62 -2.19 3.24 -1.65
N GLY A 63 -2.65 3.13 -2.89
CA GLY A 63 -3.86 2.39 -3.25
C GLY A 63 -5.17 3.17 -3.09
N GLU A 64 -5.12 4.48 -2.91
CA GLU A 64 -6.33 5.30 -2.81
C GLU A 64 -7.20 5.21 -4.07
N GLN A 65 -8.46 5.62 -3.95
CA GLN A 65 -9.34 5.71 -5.12
C GLN A 65 -8.79 6.71 -6.14
N PRO A 66 -8.98 6.47 -7.45
CA PRO A 66 -8.61 7.44 -8.47
C PRO A 66 -9.39 8.74 -8.27
N GLN A 67 -8.75 9.87 -8.58
CA GLN A 67 -9.36 11.21 -8.51
C GLN A 67 -10.25 11.52 -9.73
N ASP A 68 -10.62 10.50 -10.51
CA ASP A 68 -11.50 10.65 -11.67
C ASP A 68 -12.96 10.76 -11.21
N LEU A 69 -13.64 11.85 -11.56
CA LEU A 69 -15.06 12.10 -11.26
C LEU A 69 -16.00 10.99 -11.77
N LYS A 70 -15.54 10.22 -12.76
CA LYS A 70 -16.30 9.10 -13.33
C LYS A 70 -16.16 7.82 -12.53
N PHE A 71 -15.22 7.73 -11.58
CA PHE A 71 -15.09 6.56 -10.72
C PHE A 71 -16.35 6.40 -9.87
N LYS A 72 -16.94 5.20 -9.91
CA LYS A 72 -18.16 4.82 -9.19
C LYS A 72 -17.93 3.69 -8.19
N GLY A 73 -16.68 3.46 -7.81
CA GLY A 73 -16.31 2.37 -6.91
C GLY A 73 -16.08 1.05 -7.64
N GLU A 74 -15.69 1.11 -8.91
CA GLU A 74 -15.32 -0.07 -9.68
C GLU A 74 -14.16 -0.82 -9.01
N ASP A 75 -14.13 -2.13 -9.19
CA ASP A 75 -13.00 -2.94 -8.76
C ASP A 75 -11.77 -2.59 -9.58
N SER A 76 -10.81 -1.98 -8.90
CA SER A 76 -9.51 -1.58 -9.41
C SER A 76 -8.40 -2.11 -8.51
N LEU A 77 -7.22 -2.32 -9.09
CA LEU A 77 -6.03 -2.86 -8.44
C LEU A 77 -4.85 -1.90 -8.67
N LEU A 78 -3.99 -1.76 -7.68
CA LEU A 78 -2.66 -1.16 -7.83
C LEU A 78 -1.62 -2.27 -7.67
N ILE A 79 -0.72 -2.41 -8.64
CA ILE A 79 0.39 -3.37 -8.60
C ILE A 79 1.71 -2.60 -8.60
N ILE A 80 2.51 -2.81 -7.57
CA ILE A 80 3.85 -2.24 -7.41
C ILE A 80 4.86 -3.39 -7.54
N GLY A 81 5.90 -3.17 -8.35
CA GLY A 81 6.97 -4.14 -8.57
C GLY A 81 7.93 -4.28 -7.37
N ASN A 82 9.20 -4.57 -7.67
CA ASN A 82 10.22 -4.82 -6.66
C ASN A 82 11.23 -3.67 -6.59
N ASN A 83 11.90 -3.52 -5.44
CA ASN A 83 13.05 -2.65 -5.23
C ASN A 83 12.80 -1.17 -5.57
N ASN A 84 11.57 -0.68 -5.34
CA ASN A 84 11.23 0.72 -5.52
C ASN A 84 11.47 1.50 -4.22
N ILE A 85 11.75 2.79 -4.37
CA ILE A 85 11.83 3.74 -3.26
C ILE A 85 10.78 4.82 -3.48
N PHE A 86 9.80 4.89 -2.59
CA PHE A 86 8.78 5.93 -2.55
C PHE A 86 9.08 6.87 -1.40
N ARG A 87 9.43 8.11 -1.72
CA ARG A 87 9.73 9.14 -0.73
C ARG A 87 8.45 9.69 -0.08
N GLU A 88 8.65 10.54 0.91
CA GLU A 88 7.60 11.13 1.71
C GLU A 88 6.51 11.79 0.85
N TYR A 89 5.25 11.71 1.29
CA TYR A 89 4.08 12.31 0.64
C TYR A 89 3.79 11.80 -0.79
N CYS A 90 4.34 10.66 -1.20
CA CYS A 90 3.93 10.02 -2.44
C CYS A 90 2.45 9.61 -2.37
N THR A 91 1.71 9.90 -3.43
CA THR A 91 0.31 9.47 -3.58
C THR A 91 0.19 8.58 -4.81
N LEU A 92 -0.20 7.33 -4.60
CA LEU A 92 -0.41 6.35 -5.66
C LEU A 92 -1.86 5.88 -5.59
N ASN A 93 -2.63 6.15 -6.65
CA ASN A 93 -4.03 5.75 -6.74
C ASN A 93 -4.18 4.48 -7.57
N ARG A 94 -5.22 3.70 -7.28
CA ARG A 94 -5.64 2.58 -8.14
C ARG A 94 -6.17 3.11 -9.47
N GLY A 95 -6.22 2.23 -10.48
CA GLY A 95 -6.74 2.57 -11.80
C GLY A 95 -8.26 2.79 -11.85
N ASN A 96 -8.76 3.15 -13.02
CA ASN A 96 -10.18 3.17 -13.37
C ASN A 96 -10.41 2.15 -14.51
N LYS A 97 -11.62 1.59 -14.62
CA LYS A 97 -12.07 0.71 -15.72
C LYS A 97 -11.83 1.29 -17.12
N ARG A 98 -11.74 2.61 -17.24
CA ARG A 98 -11.36 3.30 -18.48
C ARG A 98 -9.84 3.47 -18.57
N GLY A 99 -9.17 2.46 -19.11
CA GLY A 99 -8.03 2.70 -20.01
C GLY A 99 -8.61 2.98 -21.39
N TYR A 100 -8.29 4.13 -21.98
CA TYR A 100 -8.43 4.31 -23.43
C TYR A 100 -7.25 3.64 -24.13
#